data_AF-A0A3C0BFH1-F1
#
_entry.id   AF-A0A3C0BFH1-F1
#
_cell.length_a   1.000
_cell.length_b   1.000
_cell.length_c   1.000
_cell.angle_alpha   90.00
_cell.angle_beta   90.00
_cell.angle_gamma   90.00
#
_symmetry.space_group_name_H-M   'P 1'
#
loop_
_entity.id
_entity.type
_entity.pdbx_description
1 polymer ?
#
loop_
_entity_poly.entity_id
_entity_poly.type
_entity_poly.pdbx_seq_one_letter_code
_entity_poly.pdbx_strand_id
1 'polypeptide(L)' 'PKKKEDAAAIRAGKLKPTQIAEADRDYYLERRYPAFGNLVPRDVASRAAKERCDAGFGVGDTGLAVYL' A
#
# COMPACT_ATOMS: atom_id res chain seq x y z
N PRO A 1 1.70 2.53 2.71
CA PRO A 1 2.76 3.35 3.35
C PRO A 1 4.11 3.06 2.69
N LYS A 2 5.02 4.04 2.60
CA LYS A 2 6.40 3.81 2.10
C LYS A 2 7.29 3.10 3.11
N LYS A 3 7.00 3.24 4.40
CA LYS A 3 7.76 2.64 5.50
C LYS A 3 7.01 1.46 6.09
N LYS A 4 7.75 0.44 6.56
CA LYS A 4 7.13 -0.76 7.17
C LYS A 4 6.63 -0.47 8.57
N GLU A 5 7.27 0.47 9.27
CA GLU A 5 6.88 0.93 10.60
C GLU A 5 5.48 1.55 10.55
N ASP A 6 5.19 2.37 9.54
CA ASP A 6 3.86 2.96 9.34
C ASP A 6 2.82 1.88 9.04
N ALA A 7 3.18 0.85 8.28
CA ALA A 7 2.30 -0.29 8.05
C ALA A 7 1.96 -0.99 9.38
N ALA A 8 2.97 -1.29 10.20
CA ALA A 8 2.76 -1.90 11.51
C ALA A 8 1.95 -0.99 12.46
N ALA A 9 2.17 0.32 12.43
CA ALA A 9 1.43 1.29 13.24
C ALA A 9 -0.05 1.37 12.83
N ILE A 10 -0.34 1.28 11.53
CA ILE A 10 -1.72 1.16 11.03
C ILE A 10 -2.36 -0.14 11.52
N ARG A 11 -1.64 -1.28 11.41
CA ARG A 11 -2.16 -2.57 11.88
C ARG A 11 -2.45 -2.57 13.37
N ALA A 12 -1.64 -1.86 14.16
CA ALA A 12 -1.83 -1.71 15.60
C ALA A 12 -2.92 -0.67 15.96
N GLY A 13 -3.58 -0.04 14.98
CA GLY A 13 -4.58 1.01 15.20
C GLY A 13 -4.03 2.33 15.76
N LYS A 14 -2.70 2.47 15.86
CA LYS A 14 -2.02 3.65 16.43
C LYS A 14 -1.93 4.81 15.44
N LEU A 15 -1.99 4.52 14.14
CA LEU A 15 -1.85 5.49 13.07
C LEU A 15 -2.98 5.28 12.06
N LYS A 16 -3.72 6.35 11.72
CA LYS A 16 -4.68 6.28 10.63
C LYS A 16 -3.98 6.49 9.29
N PRO A 17 -4.39 5.80 8.21
CA PRO A 17 -3.79 5.96 6.89
C PRO A 17 -3.87 7.39 6.36
N THR A 18 -4.93 8.12 6.71
CA THR A 18 -5.13 9.53 6.35
C THR A 18 -4.16 10.49 7.04
N GLN A 19 -3.55 10.08 8.16
CA GLN A 19 -2.56 10.87 8.89
C GLN A 19 -1.15 10.75 8.31
N ILE A 20 -0.92 9.79 7.41
CA ILE A 20 0.35 9.67 6.69
C ILE A 20 0.44 10.83 5.69
N ALA A 21 1.52 11.60 5.82
CA ALA A 21 1.85 12.67 4.88
C ALA A 21 1.96 12.11 3.46
N GLU A 22 1.52 12.87 2.47
CA GLU A 22 1.49 12.41 1.08
C GLU A 22 2.87 11.91 0.59
N ALA A 23 3.94 12.59 1.00
CA ALA A 23 5.32 12.20 0.70
C ALA A 23 5.70 10.80 1.24
N ASP A 24 5.06 10.34 2.32
CA ASP A 24 5.28 9.04 2.96
C ASP A 24 4.27 7.97 2.49
N ARG A 25 3.32 8.32 1.60
CA ARG A 25 2.41 7.35 0.96
C ARG A 25 3.12 6.66 -0.21
N ASP A 26 2.90 5.36 -0.34
CA ASP A 26 3.47 4.57 -1.43
C ASP A 26 2.40 4.35 -2.51
N TYR A 27 2.45 5.16 -3.55
CA TYR A 27 1.67 4.98 -4.78
C TYR A 27 2.32 3.88 -5.63
N TYR A 28 2.25 2.64 -5.14
CA TYR A 28 3.00 1.51 -5.68
C TYR A 28 2.64 1.16 -7.14
N LEU A 29 1.40 1.44 -7.58
CA LEU A 29 0.99 1.27 -8.97
C LEU A 29 1.57 2.35 -9.89
N GLU A 30 1.60 3.61 -9.46
CA GLU A 30 2.22 4.70 -10.21
C GLU A 30 3.73 4.53 -10.32
N ARG A 31 4.38 4.07 -9.24
CA ARG A 31 5.82 3.76 -9.26
C ARG A 31 6.17 2.62 -10.22
N ARG A 32 5.34 1.57 -10.27
CA ARG A 32 5.62 0.36 -11.07
C ARG A 32 5.10 0.45 -12.50
N TYR A 33 4.02 1.18 -12.72
CA TYR A 33 3.35 1.35 -13.99
C TYR A 33 3.10 2.84 -14.28
N PRO A 34 4.14 3.66 -14.52
CA PRO A 34 4.00 5.12 -14.61
C PRO A 34 3.03 5.60 -15.69
N ALA A 35 2.86 4.83 -16.77
CA ALA A 35 1.96 5.18 -17.87
C ALA A 35 0.47 5.00 -17.51
N PHE A 36 0.14 4.12 -16.57
CA PHE A 36 -1.24 3.74 -16.27
C PHE A 36 -1.64 4.02 -14.82
N GLY A 37 -0.71 3.96 -13.86
CA GLY A 37 -0.99 4.16 -12.44
C GLY A 37 -2.13 3.28 -11.96
N ASN A 38 -3.19 3.89 -11.43
CA ASN A 38 -4.38 3.19 -10.96
C ASN A 38 -5.29 2.63 -12.08
N LEU A 39 -5.00 2.95 -13.35
CA LEU A 39 -5.74 2.45 -14.51
C LEU A 39 -5.18 1.13 -15.06
N VAL A 40 -4.19 0.53 -14.39
CA VAL A 40 -3.70 -0.78 -14.80
C VAL A 40 -4.82 -1.85 -14.75
N PRO A 41 -4.74 -2.88 -15.60
CA PRO A 41 -5.66 -4.01 -15.54
C PRO A 41 -5.73 -4.62 -14.13
N ARG A 42 -6.93 -5.09 -13.77
CA ARG A 42 -7.23 -5.59 -12.41
C ARG A 42 -6.36 -6.77 -12.00
N ASP A 43 -5.99 -7.64 -12.93
CA ASP A 43 -5.10 -8.78 -12.64
C ASP A 43 -3.69 -8.30 -12.24
N VAL A 44 -3.18 -7.28 -12.94
CA VAL A 44 -1.90 -6.64 -12.64
C VAL A 44 -1.96 -5.90 -11.31
N ALA A 45 -3.02 -5.12 -11.08
CA ALA A 45 -3.23 -4.40 -9.82
C ALA A 45 -3.26 -5.36 -8.61
N SER A 46 -4.03 -6.45 -8.73
CA SER A 46 -4.18 -7.43 -7.65
C SER A 46 -2.88 -8.20 -7.35
N ARG A 47 -2.10 -8.58 -8.37
CA ARG A 47 -0.77 -9.16 -8.19
C ARG A 47 0.19 -8.18 -7.51
N ALA A 48 0.23 -6.93 -7.97
CA ALA A 48 1.08 -5.90 -7.38
C ALA A 48 0.69 -5.64 -5.91
N ALA A 49 -0.60 -5.59 -5.58
CA ALA A 49 -1.07 -5.45 -4.21
C ALA A 49 -0.63 -6.62 -3.34
N LYS A 50 -0.77 -7.85 -3.83
CA LYS A 50 -0.31 -9.07 -3.13
C LYS A 50 1.20 -9.02 -2.84
N GLU A 51 2.01 -8.64 -3.83
CA GLU A 51 3.46 -8.49 -3.65
C GLU A 51 3.82 -7.39 -2.62
N ARG A 52 3.06 -6.29 -2.53
CA ARG A 52 3.26 -5.28 -1.48
C ARG A 52 2.92 -5.83 -0.10
N CYS A 53 1.83 -6.58 0.02
CA CYS A 53 1.46 -7.25 1.27
C CYS A 53 2.55 -8.23 1.71
N ASP A 54 3.03 -9.08 0.80
CA ASP A 54 4.07 -10.08 1.06
C ASP A 54 5.42 -9.44 1.42
N ALA A 55 5.73 -8.27 0.85
CA ALA A 55 6.91 -7.48 1.23
C ALA A 55 6.78 -6.78 2.60
N GLY A 56 5.64 -6.96 3.29
CA GLY A 56 5.39 -6.46 4.64
C GLY A 56 4.74 -5.08 4.71
N PHE A 57 4.28 -4.51 3.59
CA PHE A 57 3.67 -3.18 3.53
C PHE A 57 2.14 -3.20 3.60
N GLY A 58 1.54 -4.39 3.65
CA GLY A 58 0.09 -4.51 3.75
C GLY A 58 -0.44 -3.97 5.08
N VAL A 59 -1.72 -3.66 5.13
CA VAL A 59 -2.39 -2.97 6.23
C VAL A 59 -3.64 -3.74 6.65
N GLY A 60 -4.39 -3.21 7.62
CA GLY A 60 -5.50 -3.92 8.27
C GLY A 60 -5.02 -5.02 9.21
N ASP A 61 -5.94 -5.61 9.98
CA ASP A 61 -5.59 -6.54 11.06
C ASP A 61 -4.79 -7.77 10.56
N THR A 62 -5.05 -8.21 9.33
CA THR A 62 -4.36 -9.35 8.70
C THR A 62 -3.05 -8.97 7.99
N GLY A 63 -2.82 -7.68 7.74
CA GLY A 63 -1.69 -7.21 6.92
C GLY A 63 -1.79 -7.59 5.44
N LEU A 64 -2.96 -8.03 4.96
CA LEU A 64 -3.19 -8.44 3.57
C LEU A 64 -3.94 -7.39 2.74
N ALA A 65 -4.32 -6.26 3.34
CA ALA A 65 -5.01 -5.18 2.63
C ALA A 65 -4.04 -4.11 2.14
N VAL A 66 -4.49 -3.30 1.19
CA VAL A 66 -3.87 -2.03 0.78
C VAL A 66 -4.94 -0.95 0.76
N TYR A 67 -4.53 0.32 0.86
CA TYR A 67 -5.43 1.44 0.61
C TYR A 67 -5.32 1.85 -0.86
N LEU A 68 -6.47 2.13 -1.47
CA LEU A 68 -6.62 2.77 -2.77
C LEU A 68 -7.04 4.23 -2.58
#